data_AF-A0A4U3CHJ9-F1
#
_entry.id   AF-A0A4U3CHJ9-F1
#
_cell.length_a   1.000
_cell.length_b   1.000
_cell.length_c   1.000
_cell.angle_alpha   90.00
_cell.angle_beta   90.00
_cell.angle_gamma   90.00
#
_symmetry.space_group_name_H-M   'P 1'
#
loop_
_entity.id
_entity.type
_entity.pdbx_description
1 polymer ?
#
loop_
_entity_poly.entity_id
_entity_poly.type
_entity_poly.pdbx_seq_one_letter_code
_entity_poly.pdbx_strand_id
1 'polypeptide(L)'
;MGIDVNLYAEGEVTDEELAAANLYMKNRCDIADDWQKTGNVLNRDDEEWFPAPRIALSTMVRFYGQHYERGPWPNIYGAIRLLQTALPNCTVFYGGDSTDDGIECTEEYLAELWAHFLGPNGDDYRARHRREFGPKS
;
A
#
# COMPACT_ATOMS: atom_id res chain seq x y z
N MET A 1 -6.48 -16.45 -6.13
CA MET A 1 -5.33 -15.52 -6.16
C MET A 1 -5.72 -14.33 -5.29
N GLY A 2 -4.80 -13.83 -4.45
CA GLY A 2 -5.13 -12.69 -3.57
C GLY A 2 -4.79 -11.36 -4.24
N ILE A 3 -5.31 -10.26 -3.68
CA ILE A 3 -4.99 -8.89 -4.07
C ILE A 3 -3.91 -8.41 -3.08
N ASP A 4 -2.81 -7.92 -3.62
CA ASP A 4 -1.68 -7.38 -2.87
C ASP A 4 -1.71 -5.84 -2.90
N VAL A 5 -1.01 -5.22 -1.95
CA VAL A 5 -0.96 -3.76 -1.82
C VAL A 5 -0.26 -3.16 -3.04
N ASN A 6 -0.91 -2.17 -3.65
CA ASN A 6 -0.28 -1.23 -4.55
C ASN A 6 -0.17 0.12 -3.82
N LEU A 7 1.04 0.52 -3.45
CA LEU A 7 1.33 1.78 -2.74
C LEU A 7 2.45 2.51 -3.48
N TYR A 8 2.16 3.72 -3.95
CA TYR A 8 3.09 4.50 -4.74
C TYR A 8 2.94 5.99 -4.48
N ALA A 9 3.97 6.75 -4.85
CA ALA A 9 3.97 8.20 -4.84
C ALA A 9 4.11 8.72 -6.29
N GLU A 10 3.29 9.69 -6.66
CA GLU A 10 3.38 10.38 -7.96
C GLU A 10 4.04 11.74 -7.77
N GLY A 11 5.04 12.02 -8.61
CA GLY A 11 5.77 13.28 -8.62
C GLY A 11 7.23 13.12 -9.04
N GLU A 12 7.86 14.25 -9.35
CA GLU A 12 9.29 14.28 -9.68
C GLU A 12 10.12 14.00 -8.43
N VAL A 13 11.00 13.00 -8.52
CA VAL A 13 11.91 12.60 -7.44
C VAL A 13 13.29 12.43 -8.05
N THR A 14 14.29 13.13 -7.52
CA THR A 14 15.69 12.98 -7.92
C THR A 14 16.30 11.67 -7.40
N ASP A 15 17.43 11.25 -7.95
CA ASP A 15 18.09 10.02 -7.50
C ASP A 15 18.60 10.11 -6.06
N GLU A 16 19.01 11.31 -5.61
CA GLU A 16 19.44 11.55 -4.23
C GLU A 16 18.26 11.44 -3.25
N GLU A 17 17.11 12.04 -3.60
CA GLU A 17 15.87 11.91 -2.83
C GLU A 17 15.40 10.46 -2.77
N LEU A 18 15.43 9.73 -3.90
CA LEU A 18 15.05 8.32 -3.95
C LEU A 18 15.97 7.45 -3.10
N ALA A 19 17.29 7.71 -3.11
CA ALA A 19 18.25 6.99 -2.28
C ALA A 19 18.00 7.25 -0.78
N ALA A 20 17.74 8.51 -0.41
CA ALA A 20 17.40 8.87 0.98
C ALA A 20 16.07 8.24 1.42
N ALA A 21 15.04 8.29 0.58
CA ALA A 21 13.74 7.68 0.83
C ALA A 21 13.84 6.15 0.98
N ASN A 22 14.62 5.48 0.13
CA ASN A 22 14.90 4.05 0.26
C ASN A 22 15.53 3.71 1.61
N LEU A 23 16.56 4.46 2.04
CA LEU A 23 17.19 4.25 3.35
C LEU A 23 16.20 4.52 4.51
N TYR A 24 15.35 5.54 4.38
CA TYR A 24 14.35 5.87 5.38
C TYR A 24 13.32 4.74 5.53
N MET A 25 12.73 4.29 4.41
CA MET A 25 11.71 3.26 4.35
C MET A 25 12.23 1.90 4.79
N LYS A 26 13.41 1.48 4.30
CA LYS A 26 14.00 0.17 4.64
C LYS A 26 14.18 -0.06 6.14
N ASN A 27 14.41 1.01 6.90
CA ASN A 27 14.64 0.92 8.34
C ASN A 27 13.36 1.04 9.19
N ARG A 28 12.22 1.39 8.59
CA ARG A 28 11.00 1.80 9.33
C ARG A 28 9.70 1.18 8.81
N CYS A 29 9.66 0.70 7.58
CA CYS A 29 8.46 0.20 6.94
C CYS A 29 8.33 -1.31 7.13
N ASP A 30 7.39 -1.72 7.98
CA ASP A 30 7.17 -3.14 8.34
C ASP A 30 6.62 -4.00 7.20
N ILE A 31 6.09 -3.38 6.14
CA ILE A 31 5.54 -4.10 4.98
C ILE A 31 6.48 -4.06 3.78
N ALA A 32 7.60 -3.35 3.86
CA ALA A 32 8.54 -3.24 2.76
C ALA A 32 9.25 -4.57 2.51
N ASP A 33 9.46 -4.89 1.24
CA ASP A 33 10.13 -6.11 0.80
C ASP A 33 11.20 -5.75 -0.24
N ASP A 34 12.33 -6.45 -0.24
CA ASP A 34 13.46 -6.19 -1.14
C ASP A 34 13.65 -7.28 -2.22
N TRP A 35 12.56 -7.95 -2.58
CA TRP A 35 12.56 -9.14 -3.45
C TRP A 35 13.19 -8.95 -4.83
N GLN A 36 13.30 -7.71 -5.32
CA GLN A 36 13.90 -7.41 -6.63
C GLN A 36 15.44 -7.57 -6.67
N LYS A 37 16.10 -7.99 -5.57
CA LYS A 37 17.57 -8.15 -5.46
C LYS A 37 18.38 -6.86 -5.68
N THR A 38 17.71 -5.72 -5.83
CA THR A 38 18.31 -4.38 -5.90
C THR A 38 18.72 -3.88 -4.52
N GLY A 39 18.17 -4.46 -3.45
CA GLY A 39 18.31 -3.98 -2.08
C GLY A 39 17.47 -2.74 -1.77
N ASN A 40 16.72 -2.23 -2.76
CA ASN A 40 15.79 -1.12 -2.67
C ASN A 40 14.38 -1.63 -2.37
N VAL A 41 13.64 -0.83 -1.62
CA VAL A 41 12.21 -1.08 -1.31
C VAL A 41 11.30 -0.10 -2.06
N LEU A 42 11.84 1.01 -2.54
CA LEU A 42 11.18 1.95 -3.45
C LEU A 42 11.84 1.87 -4.82
N ASN A 43 11.05 1.71 -5.87
CA ASN A 43 11.52 1.62 -7.25
C ASN A 43 10.78 2.61 -8.14
N ARG A 44 11.46 3.10 -9.18
CA ARG A 44 10.79 3.85 -10.24
C ARG A 44 9.93 2.89 -11.03
N ASP A 45 8.71 3.31 -11.29
CA ASP A 45 7.79 2.64 -12.17
C ASP A 45 7.71 3.45 -13.46
N ASP A 46 8.60 3.09 -14.40
CA ASP A 46 8.88 3.83 -15.63
C ASP A 46 8.00 3.35 -16.82
N GLU A 47 6.88 2.68 -16.53
CA GLU A 47 5.99 2.19 -17.58
C GLU A 47 5.35 3.36 -18.35
N GLU A 48 5.50 3.36 -19.68
CA GLU A 48 5.16 4.49 -20.57
C GLU A 48 3.68 4.91 -20.55
N TRP A 49 2.79 4.03 -20.08
CA TRP A 49 1.35 4.29 -20.00
C TRP A 49 0.90 5.04 -18.74
N PHE A 50 1.77 5.27 -17.75
CA PHE A 50 1.39 6.05 -16.57
C PHE A 50 1.36 7.55 -16.85
N PRO A 51 0.39 8.29 -16.30
CA PRO A 51 0.24 9.72 -16.56
C PRO A 51 1.33 10.58 -15.92
N ALA A 52 2.07 10.05 -14.95
CA ALA A 52 3.13 10.74 -14.21
C ALA A 52 4.20 9.76 -13.71
N PRO A 53 5.43 10.22 -13.41
CA PRO A 53 6.45 9.40 -12.76
C PRO A 53 5.95 8.85 -11.43
N ARG A 54 6.10 7.53 -11.25
CA ARG A 54 5.66 6.79 -10.07
C ARG A 54 6.86 6.21 -9.32
N ILE A 55 6.87 6.35 -7.99
CA ILE A 55 7.78 5.66 -7.08
C ILE A 55 6.97 4.64 -6.29
N ALA A 56 7.11 3.36 -6.61
CA ALA A 56 6.33 2.28 -6.03
C ALA A 56 7.06 1.58 -4.88
N LEU A 57 6.33 1.27 -3.80
CA LEU A 57 6.80 0.43 -2.71
C LEU A 57 6.70 -1.04 -3.12
N SER A 58 7.80 -1.76 -3.05
CA SER A 58 7.83 -3.21 -3.17
C SER A 58 7.29 -3.86 -1.89
N THR A 59 6.22 -4.64 -2.03
CA THR A 59 5.60 -5.39 -0.95
C THR A 59 4.77 -6.56 -1.49
N MET A 60 4.69 -7.65 -0.72
CA MET A 60 3.79 -8.79 -0.98
C MET A 60 2.65 -8.84 0.05
N VAL A 61 2.45 -7.75 0.79
CA VAL A 61 1.40 -7.66 1.81
C VAL A 61 0.03 -7.59 1.14
N ARG A 62 -0.94 -8.31 1.71
CA ARG A 62 -2.31 -8.32 1.19
C ARG A 62 -2.94 -6.94 1.32
N PHE A 63 -3.72 -6.56 0.32
CA PHE A 63 -4.53 -5.35 0.35
C PHE A 63 -5.56 -5.39 1.49
N TYR A 64 -5.85 -4.21 2.05
CA TYR A 64 -6.97 -3.98 2.96
C TYR A 64 -7.92 -2.95 2.36
N GLY A 65 -9.18 -3.32 2.18
CA GLY A 65 -10.23 -2.38 1.78
C GLY A 65 -11.61 -2.95 2.07
N GLN A 66 -12.63 -2.11 1.87
CA GLN A 66 -14.00 -2.55 2.01
C GLN A 66 -14.28 -3.73 1.05
N HIS A 67 -14.90 -4.78 1.58
CA HIS A 67 -15.13 -6.06 0.91
C HIS A 67 -13.89 -6.95 0.71
N TYR A 68 -12.69 -6.49 1.13
CA TYR A 68 -11.44 -7.24 1.06
C TYR A 68 -10.56 -7.02 2.31
N GLU A 69 -11.10 -7.36 3.49
CA GLU A 69 -10.45 -7.11 4.78
C GLU A 69 -9.35 -8.15 5.12
N ARG A 70 -8.31 -8.26 4.28
CA ARG A 70 -7.23 -9.26 4.46
C ARG A 70 -5.93 -8.68 4.97
N GLY A 71 -5.56 -7.49 4.52
CA GLY A 71 -4.32 -6.81 4.86
C GLY A 71 -4.22 -6.34 6.31
N PRO A 72 -2.99 -6.21 6.86
CA PRO A 72 -2.76 -5.63 8.17
C PRO A 72 -2.87 -4.09 8.11
N TRP A 73 -4.10 -3.57 8.12
CA TRP A 73 -4.37 -2.13 7.96
C TRP A 73 -3.46 -1.20 8.78
N PRO A 74 -3.19 -1.42 10.08
CA PRO A 74 -2.30 -0.54 10.85
C PRO A 74 -0.89 -0.43 10.27
N ASN A 75 -0.33 -1.54 9.77
CA ASN A 75 1.00 -1.57 9.15
C ASN A 75 0.98 -0.91 7.77
N ILE A 76 -0.09 -1.10 7.00
CA ILE A 76 -0.30 -0.44 5.71
C ILE A 76 -0.40 1.08 5.90
N TYR A 77 -1.21 1.54 6.86
CA TYR A 77 -1.33 2.94 7.24
C TYR A 77 0.03 3.53 7.64
N GLY A 78 0.81 2.80 8.46
CA GLY A 78 2.17 3.20 8.82
C GLY A 78 3.06 3.42 7.59
N ALA A 79 3.02 2.51 6.61
CA ALA A 79 3.78 2.64 5.37
C ALA A 79 3.35 3.86 4.53
N ILE A 80 2.06 4.15 4.46
CA ILE A 80 1.52 5.36 3.81
C ILE A 80 2.12 6.61 4.45
N ARG A 81 2.07 6.72 5.79
CA ARG A 81 2.62 7.89 6.51
C ARG A 81 4.14 8.02 6.34
N LEU A 82 4.85 6.90 6.33
CA LEU A 82 6.29 6.89 6.08
C LEU A 82 6.61 7.37 4.67
N LEU A 83 5.85 6.93 3.65
CA LEU A 83 6.05 7.34 2.27
C LEU A 83 5.74 8.84 2.07
N GLN A 84 4.64 9.33 2.63
CA GLN A 84 4.30 10.76 2.64
C GLN A 84 5.39 11.62 3.30
N THR A 85 6.05 11.07 4.34
CA THR A 85 7.17 11.75 5.02
C THR A 85 8.46 11.69 4.20
N ALA A 86 8.73 10.55 3.56
CA ALA A 86 9.95 10.33 2.78
C ALA A 86 9.97 11.12 1.47
N LEU A 87 8.80 11.34 0.88
CA LEU A 87 8.61 12.06 -0.39
C LEU A 87 7.55 13.16 -0.22
N PRO A 88 7.85 14.24 0.53
CA PRO A 88 6.86 15.24 0.94
C PRO A 88 6.32 16.12 -0.21
N ASN A 89 6.97 16.10 -1.37
CA ASN A 89 6.54 16.83 -2.56
C ASN A 89 5.71 15.98 -3.53
N CYS A 90 5.49 14.70 -3.20
CA CYS A 90 4.72 13.77 -4.03
C CYS A 90 3.34 13.53 -3.44
N THR A 91 2.40 13.14 -4.30
CA THR A 91 1.07 12.68 -3.88
C THR A 91 1.10 11.16 -3.71
N VAL A 92 0.68 10.65 -2.56
CA VAL A 92 0.70 9.21 -2.26
C VAL A 92 -0.66 8.58 -2.56
N PHE A 93 -0.64 7.44 -3.24
CA PHE A 93 -1.81 6.67 -3.64
C PHE A 93 -1.76 5.25 -3.08
N TYR A 94 -2.93 4.72 -2.74
CA TYR A 94 -3.10 3.39 -2.17
C TYR A 94 -4.23 2.63 -2.85
N GLY A 95 -3.96 1.39 -3.27
CA GLY A 95 -4.92 0.51 -3.91
C GLY A 95 -4.51 -0.96 -3.83
N GLY A 96 -5.23 -1.80 -4.57
CA GLY A 96 -4.86 -3.19 -4.81
C GLY A 96 -4.16 -3.35 -6.15
N ASP A 97 -3.27 -4.34 -6.27
CA ASP A 97 -2.60 -4.71 -7.53
C ASP A 97 -3.56 -5.24 -8.63
N SER A 98 -4.83 -5.43 -8.29
CA SER A 98 -5.90 -5.81 -9.22
C SER A 98 -6.53 -4.62 -9.97
N THR A 99 -6.13 -3.39 -9.65
CA THR A 99 -6.66 -2.16 -10.24
C THR A 99 -5.51 -1.25 -10.65
N ASP A 100 -5.63 -0.61 -11.82
CA ASP A 100 -4.55 0.19 -12.42
C ASP A 100 -4.24 1.48 -11.63
N ASP A 101 -5.24 2.02 -10.91
CA ASP A 101 -5.11 3.27 -10.15
C ASP A 101 -5.50 3.10 -8.68
N GLY A 102 -4.63 3.58 -7.79
CA GLY A 102 -4.92 3.75 -6.37
C GLY A 102 -5.75 5.01 -6.10
N ILE A 103 -6.24 5.11 -4.87
CA ILE A 103 -6.93 6.31 -4.37
C ILE A 103 -5.91 7.18 -3.64
N GLU A 104 -5.98 8.49 -3.86
CA GLU A 104 -5.13 9.46 -3.14
C GLU A 104 -5.32 9.31 -1.62
N CYS A 105 -4.20 9.25 -0.90
CA CYS A 105 -4.15 9.08 0.55
C CYS A 105 -4.42 10.41 1.30
N THR A 106 -5.60 11.00 1.09
CA THR A 106 -6.07 12.15 1.87
C THR A 106 -6.40 11.76 3.30
N GLU A 107 -6.42 12.72 4.23
CA GLU A 107 -6.80 12.45 5.62
C GLU A 107 -8.24 11.91 5.72
N GLU A 108 -9.15 12.39 4.87
CA GLU A 108 -10.53 11.91 4.81
C GLU A 108 -10.60 10.44 4.40
N TYR A 109 -9.90 10.05 3.33
CA TYR A 109 -9.88 8.67 2.85
C TYR A 109 -9.26 7.72 3.89
N LEU A 110 -8.16 8.13 4.52
CA LEU A 110 -7.51 7.33 5.56
C LEU A 110 -8.40 7.20 6.81
N ALA A 111 -9.16 8.25 7.16
CA ALA A 111 -10.12 8.21 8.26
C ALA A 111 -11.28 7.26 7.97
N GLU A 112 -11.78 7.20 6.73
CA GLU A 112 -12.82 6.26 6.30
C GLU A 112 -12.35 4.80 6.44
N LEU A 113 -11.11 4.49 6.02
CA LEU A 113 -10.54 3.16 6.16
C LEU A 113 -10.35 2.76 7.63
N TRP A 114 -9.93 3.69 8.49
CA TRP A 114 -9.87 3.46 9.93
C TRP A 114 -11.25 3.22 10.55
N ALA A 115 -12.27 4.01 10.14
CA ALA A 115 -13.63 3.84 10.62
C ALA A 115 -14.20 2.47 10.22
N HIS A 116 -13.90 1.98 9.01
CA HIS A 116 -14.27 0.64 8.57
C HIS A 116 -13.53 -0.44 9.37
N PHE A 117 -12.21 -0.31 9.52
CA PHE A 117 -11.35 -1.27 10.24
C PHE A 117 -11.75 -1.46 11.70
N LEU A 118 -12.05 -0.35 12.40
CA LEU A 118 -12.50 -0.38 13.80
C LEU A 118 -14.00 -0.65 13.93
N GLY A 119 -14.73 -0.63 12.82
CA GLY A 119 -16.17 -0.84 12.76
C GLY A 119 -16.57 -2.32 12.82
N PRO A 120 -17.88 -2.60 12.91
CA PRO A 120 -18.40 -3.96 13.00
C PRO A 120 -18.07 -4.83 11.78
N ASN A 121 -17.77 -4.21 10.63
CA ASN A 121 -17.52 -4.88 9.37
C ASN A 121 -16.01 -5.02 9.05
N GLY A 122 -15.12 -4.69 9.99
CA GLY A 122 -13.68 -4.66 9.75
C GLY A 122 -13.01 -6.01 9.45
N ASP A 123 -13.69 -7.15 9.65
CA ASP A 123 -13.24 -8.53 9.32
C ASP A 123 -14.27 -9.28 8.45
N ASP A 124 -15.17 -8.56 7.78
CA ASP A 124 -16.33 -9.12 7.10
C ASP A 124 -15.97 -10.14 6.01
N TYR A 125 -14.92 -9.87 5.23
CA TYR A 125 -14.41 -10.81 4.23
C TYR A 125 -14.07 -12.17 4.85
N ARG A 126 -13.34 -12.20 5.96
CA ARG A 126 -12.95 -13.46 6.60
C ARG A 126 -14.18 -14.17 7.18
N ALA A 127 -15.15 -13.41 7.73
CA ALA A 127 -16.41 -13.96 8.19
C ALA A 127 -17.27 -14.57 7.07
N ARG A 128 -17.33 -13.94 5.89
CA ARG A 128 -17.97 -14.52 4.68
C ARG A 128 -17.25 -15.78 4.22
N HIS A 129 -15.93 -15.71 4.07
CA HIS A 129 -15.12 -16.84 3.60
C HIS A 129 -15.22 -18.06 4.53
N ARG A 130 -15.27 -17.85 5.86
CA ARG A 130 -15.50 -18.94 6.83
C ARG A 130 -16.88 -19.59 6.68
N ARG A 131 -17.93 -18.82 6.37
CA ARG A 131 -19.29 -19.34 6.17
C ARG A 131 -19.43 -20.13 4.87
N GLU A 132 -18.77 -19.69 3.81
CA GLU A 132 -18.87 -20.29 2.47
C GLU A 132 -17.97 -21.52 2.30
N PHE A 133 -16.74 -21.45 2.84
CA PHE A 133 -15.69 -22.44 2.58
C PHE A 133 -15.14 -23.11 3.85
N GLY A 134 -15.67 -22.78 5.02
CA GLY A 134 -15.28 -23.42 6.27
C GLY A 134 -15.76 -24.87 6.36
N PRO A 135 -15.15 -25.68 7.24
CA PRO A 135 -15.62 -27.03 7.50
C PRO A 135 -17.07 -26.97 7.97
N LYS A 136 -17.95 -27.73 7.31
CA LYS A 136 -19.33 -27.90 7.76
C LYS A 136 -19.30 -28.79 9.00
N SER A 137 -19.78 -28.25 10.13
CA SER A 137 -20.03 -29.00 11.37
C SER A 137 -21.17 -30.00 11.18
#